data_AF-A0A4E0QXZ3-F1
#
_entry.id   AF-A0A4E0QXZ3-F1
#
_cell.length_a   1.000
_cell.length_b   1.000
_cell.length_c   1.000
_cell.angle_alpha   90.00
_cell.angle_beta   90.00
_cell.angle_gamma   90.00
#
_symmetry.space_group_name_H-M   'P 1'
#
loop_
_entity.id
_entity.type
_entity.pdbx_description
1 polymer ?
#
loop_
_entity_poly.entity_id
_entity_poly.type
_entity_poly.pdbx_seq_one_letter_code
_entity_poly.pdbx_strand_id
1 'polypeptide(L)' 'MVNIDDLRKHHENPTEWRIRKAFLEKNVGLLSDDRLECLSHCFINVELYGNGYPEKVKEYSEGILDTMFPNKQMK' A
#
# COMPACT_ATOMS: atom_id res chain seq x y z
N MET A 1 4.21 17.95 -4.37
CA MET A 1 3.32 16.89 -3.87
C MET A 1 2.95 16.07 -5.09
N VAL A 2 3.35 14.80 -5.11
CA VAL A 2 3.08 13.92 -6.25
C VAL A 2 1.57 13.72 -6.45
N ASN A 3 1.13 13.67 -7.70
CA ASN A 3 -0.23 13.26 -8.03
C ASN A 3 -0.31 11.73 -7.97
N ILE A 4 -1.17 11.21 -7.09
CA ILE A 4 -1.29 9.78 -6.82
C ILE A 4 -1.70 9.01 -8.06
N ASP A 5 -2.60 9.57 -8.89
CA ASP A 5 -3.10 8.85 -10.07
C ASP A 5 -1.99 8.62 -11.12
N ASP A 6 -0.96 9.48 -11.13
CA ASP A 6 0.20 9.34 -12.03
C ASP A 6 1.15 8.22 -11.58
N LEU A 7 1.02 7.73 -10.34
CA LEU A 7 1.84 6.62 -9.81
C LEU A 7 1.34 5.25 -10.27
N ARG A 8 0.14 5.13 -10.85
CA ARG A 8 -0.42 3.84 -11.32
C ARG A 8 0.47 3.23 -12.41
N LYS A 9 0.77 1.93 -12.30
CA LYS A 9 1.49 1.18 -13.31
C LYS A 9 0.52 0.47 -14.25
N HIS A 10 0.90 0.37 -15.52
CA HIS A 10 0.07 -0.24 -16.58
C HIS A 10 -0.22 -1.72 -16.35
N HIS A 11 0.63 -2.43 -15.58
CA HIS A 11 0.47 -3.85 -15.27
C HIS A 11 -0.36 -4.11 -14.01
N GLU A 12 -0.74 -3.07 -13.24
CA GLU A 12 -1.58 -3.26 -12.07
C GLU A 12 -3.02 -3.56 -12.47
N ASN A 13 -3.53 -4.68 -11.97
CA ASN A 13 -4.94 -4.98 -12.04
C ASN A 13 -5.74 -4.00 -11.14
N PRO A 14 -7.06 -3.86 -11.35
CA PRO A 14 -7.87 -2.90 -10.59
C PRO A 14 -7.83 -3.08 -9.06
N THR A 15 -7.69 -4.32 -8.57
CA THR A 15 -7.64 -4.62 -7.14
C THR A 15 -6.31 -4.19 -6.53
N GLU A 16 -5.19 -4.51 -7.19
CA GLU A 16 -3.85 -4.07 -6.78
C GLU A 16 -3.78 -2.56 -6.71
N TRP A 17 -4.23 -1.88 -7.76
CA TRP A 17 -4.22 -0.44 -7.82
C TRP A 17 -5.08 0.17 -6.71
N ARG A 18 -6.28 -0.36 -6.47
CA ARG A 18 -7.16 0.13 -5.40
C ARG A 18 -6.51 0.04 -4.01
N ILE A 19 -5.85 -1.08 -3.72
CA ILE A 19 -5.18 -1.31 -2.43
C ILE A 19 -3.94 -0.43 -2.30
N ARG A 20 -3.11 -0.34 -3.35
CA ARG A 20 -1.92 0.50 -3.35
C ARG A 20 -2.26 1.99 -3.27
N LYS A 21 -3.31 2.43 -3.99
CA LYS A 21 -3.79 3.82 -3.98
C LYS A 21 -4.15 4.29 -2.57
N ALA A 22 -4.81 3.46 -1.77
CA ALA A 22 -5.11 3.85 -0.39
C ALA A 22 -3.89 3.95 0.51
N PHE A 23 -2.86 3.12 0.28
CA PHE A 23 -1.58 3.30 0.96
C PHE A 23 -0.95 4.66 0.59
N LEU A 24 -0.98 5.02 -0.70
CA LEU A 24 -0.48 6.30 -1.20
C LEU A 24 -1.27 7.48 -0.57
N GLU A 25 -2.60 7.42 -0.57
CA GLU A 25 -3.47 8.45 -0.02
C GLU A 25 -3.30 8.64 1.50
N LYS A 26 -3.10 7.55 2.25
CA LYS A 26 -2.89 7.62 3.70
C LYS A 26 -1.55 8.26 4.06
N ASN A 27 -0.53 8.11 3.21
CA ASN A 27 0.85 8.47 3.54
C ASN A 27 1.42 9.65 2.72
N VAL A 28 0.67 10.17 1.74
CA VAL A 28 1.07 11.35 0.98
C VAL A 28 1.24 12.54 1.93
N GLY A 29 2.38 13.24 1.81
CA GLY A 29 2.74 14.34 2.71
C GLY A 29 3.45 13.91 4.00
N LEU A 30 3.42 12.63 4.38
CA LEU A 30 4.21 12.08 5.50
C LEU A 30 5.55 11.50 5.02
N LEU A 31 5.57 10.98 3.79
CA LEU A 31 6.75 10.40 3.15
C LEU A 31 7.21 11.26 1.97
N SER A 32 8.51 11.22 1.67
CA SER A 32 9.02 11.74 0.39
C SER A 32 8.46 10.91 -0.77
N ASP A 33 8.29 11.53 -1.93
CA ASP A 33 7.67 10.90 -3.11
C ASP A 33 8.33 9.54 -3.45
N ASP A 34 9.67 9.46 -3.47
CA ASP A 34 10.42 8.21 -3.70
C ASP A 34 10.11 7.12 -2.66
N ARG A 35 10.00 7.50 -1.38
CA ARG A 35 9.73 6.55 -0.30
C ARG A 35 8.27 6.10 -0.32
N LEU A 36 7.37 7.02 -0.65
CA LEU A 36 5.95 6.76 -0.78
C LEU A 36 5.70 5.71 -1.87
N GLU A 37 6.31 5.89 -3.06
CA GLU A 37 6.21 4.93 -4.14
C GLU A 37 6.81 3.58 -3.76
N CYS A 38 8.05 3.56 -3.26
CA CYS A 38 8.76 2.33 -2.87
C CYS A 38 7.98 1.51 -1.82
N LEU A 39 7.54 2.15 -0.73
CA LEU A 39 6.82 1.47 0.34
C LEU A 39 5.43 1.01 -0.10
N SER A 40 4.77 1.72 -1.02
CA SER A 40 3.49 1.29 -1.59
C SER A 40 3.61 -0.04 -2.35
N HIS A 41 4.72 -0.26 -3.04
CA HIS A 41 5.02 -1.53 -3.70
C HIS A 41 5.36 -2.65 -2.71
N CYS A 42 6.15 -2.35 -1.68
CA CYS A 42 6.41 -3.31 -0.60
C CYS A 42 5.12 -3.76 0.09
N PHE A 43 4.19 -2.82 0.35
CA PHE A 43 2.90 -3.12 0.97
C PHE A 43 2.07 -4.12 0.16
N ILE A 44 1.86 -3.87 -1.14
CA ILE A 44 1.10 -4.83 -1.97
C ILE A 44 1.81 -6.18 -2.09
N ASN A 45 3.15 -6.19 -2.10
CA ASN A 45 3.92 -7.43 -2.13
C ASN A 45 3.75 -8.25 -0.84
N VAL A 46 3.65 -7.60 0.33
CA VAL A 46 3.30 -8.30 1.58
C VAL A 46 1.87 -8.83 1.50
N GLU A 47 0.90 -7.95 1.21
CA GLU A 47 -0.51 -8.27 1.44
C GLU A 47 -1.16 -9.14 0.37
N LEU A 48 -0.73 -9.04 -0.89
CA LEU A 48 -1.30 -9.79 -1.99
C LEU A 48 -0.45 -10.99 -2.39
N TYR A 49 0.87 -10.88 -2.22
CA TYR A 49 1.84 -11.87 -2.70
C TYR A 49 2.52 -12.65 -1.57
N GLY A 50 2.32 -12.27 -0.31
CA GLY A 50 2.86 -12.99 0.85
C GLY A 50 4.38 -12.83 1.03
N ASN A 51 4.98 -11.80 0.43
CA ASN A 51 6.42 -11.57 0.52
C ASN A 51 6.80 -11.12 1.94
N GLY A 52 7.90 -11.66 2.46
CA GLY A 52 8.48 -11.23 3.74
C GLY A 52 9.33 -9.98 3.56
N TYR A 53 8.99 -8.92 4.30
CA TYR A 53 9.77 -7.68 4.36
C TYR A 53 10.21 -7.37 5.80
N PRO A 54 11.26 -6.55 5.98
CA PRO A 54 11.70 -6.11 7.30
C PRO A 54 10.58 -5.43 8.10
N GLU A 55 10.62 -5.58 9.42
CA GLU A 55 9.58 -5.16 10.38
C GLU A 55 9.08 -3.72 10.20
N LYS A 56 9.96 -2.82 9.74
CA LYS A 56 9.65 -1.42 9.46
C LYS A 56 8.59 -1.21 8.37
N VAL A 57 8.43 -2.16 7.45
CA VAL A 57 7.35 -2.11 6.43
C VAL A 57 6.00 -2.43 7.07
N LYS A 58 5.97 -3.36 8.06
CA LYS A 58 4.74 -3.70 8.79
C LYS A 58 4.17 -2.52 9.56
N GLU A 59 5.04 -1.71 10.18
CA GLU A 59 4.66 -0.52 10.95
C GLU A 59 3.85 0.49 10.11
N TYR A 60 4.25 0.76 8.85
CA TYR A 60 3.53 1.69 7.98
C TYR A 60 2.22 1.13 7.39
N SER A 61 2.08 -0.20 7.36
CA SER A 61 0.91 -0.88 6.78
C SER A 61 -0.24 -1.13 7.78
N GLU A 62 0.00 -0.90 9.07
CA GLU A 62 -0.96 -1.21 10.14
C GLU A 62 -2.31 -0.48 9.95
N GLY A 63 -3.41 -1.21 10.12
CA GLY A 63 -4.79 -0.71 10.07
C GLY A 63 -5.36 -0.42 8.68
N ILE A 64 -4.57 -0.53 7.60
CA ILE A 64 -5.06 -0.27 6.22
C ILE A 64 -6.07 -1.34 5.81
N LEU A 65 -5.77 -2.60 6.09
CA LEU A 65 -6.66 -3.71 5.74
C LEU A 65 -7.93 -3.75 6.59
N ASP A 66 -7.86 -3.34 7.85
CA ASP A 66 -9.02 -3.28 8.74
C ASP A 66 -10.04 -2.25 8.24
N THR A 67 -9.54 -1.14 7.66
CA THR A 67 -10.36 -0.10 7.03
C THR A 67 -10.97 -0.57 5.70
N MET A 68 -10.22 -1.37 4.94
CA MET A 68 -10.66 -1.88 3.63
C MET A 68 -11.60 -3.10 3.70
N PHE A 69 -11.44 -3.92 4.74
CA PHE A 69 -12.13 -5.19 4.91
C PHE A 69 -12.61 -5.38 6.36
N PRO A 70 -13.57 -4.57 6.83
CA PRO A 70 -13.98 -4.53 8.24
C PRO A 70 -14.56 -5.85 8.79
N ASN A 71 -14.91 -6.82 7.93
CA ASN A 71 -15.48 -8.12 8.31
C ASN A 71 -14.54 -9.32 8.09
N LYS A 72 -13.25 -9.11 7.85
CA LYS A 72 -12.31 -10.22 7.63
C LYS A 72 -11.97 -10.85 8.98
N GLN A 73 -12.54 -12.02 9.29
CA GLN A 73 -12.07 -12.82 10.43
C GLN A 73 -10.62 -13.25 10.14
N MET A 74 -9.67 -12.79 10.97
CA MET A 74 -8.36 -13.42 11.04
C MET A 74 -8.56 -14.85 11.57
N LYS A 75 -8.11 -15.83 10.79
CA LYS A 75 -7.91 -17.20 11.27
C LYS A 75 -6.67 -17.27 12.14
#